data_AF-A0A975I0J2-F1
#
_entry.id   AF-A0A975I0J2-F1
#
_cell.length_a   1.000
_cell.length_b   1.000
_cell.length_c   1.000
_cell.angle_alpha   90.00
_cell.angle_beta   90.00
_cell.angle_gamma   90.00
#
_symmetry.space_group_name_H-M   'P 1'
#
loop_
_entity.id
_entity.type
_entity.pdbx_description
1 polymer ?
#
loop_
_entity_poly.entity_id
_entity_poly.type
_entity_poly.pdbx_seq_one_letter_code
_entity_poly.pdbx_strand_id
1 'polypeptide(L)'
;MRFRNSFWALLGRNTAGAPDEVMESVRRAMFRALDTYCDDDRTGINRRIDSAQHIAELWYLRPDLMDAIATRHQEATARDCIAKITILFDGYQPGAHSPSHFATL
;
A
#
# COMPACT_ATOMS: atom_id res chain seq x y z
N MET A 1 17.39 -16.42 4.69
CA MET A 1 16.26 -16.44 3.73
C MET A 1 16.20 -15.11 2.97
N ARG A 2 16.59 -15.09 1.68
CA ARG A 2 16.78 -13.88 0.86
C ARG A 2 15.73 -13.77 -0.26
N PHE A 3 14.46 -14.06 0.06
CA PHE A 3 13.34 -14.01 -0.90
C PHE A 3 12.48 -12.75 -0.78
N ARG A 4 12.52 -12.06 0.36
CA ARG A 4 11.69 -10.86 0.61
C ARG A 4 11.98 -9.70 -0.34
N ASN A 5 13.24 -9.52 -0.78
CA ASN A 5 13.61 -8.34 -1.57
C ASN A 5 13.24 -8.44 -3.07
N SER A 6 13.15 -9.67 -3.62
CA SER A 6 12.88 -9.88 -5.05
C SER A 6 11.42 -9.58 -5.40
N PHE A 7 10.50 -9.79 -4.46
CA PHE A 7 9.07 -9.54 -4.67
C PHE A 7 8.74 -8.04 -4.71
N TRP A 8 9.30 -7.26 -3.78
CA TRP A 8 9.11 -5.80 -3.76
C TRP A 8 9.65 -5.11 -5.02
N ALA A 9 10.75 -5.64 -5.59
CA ALA A 9 11.30 -5.14 -6.85
C ALA A 9 10.35 -5.38 -8.05
N LEU A 10 9.48 -6.38 -7.98
CA LEU A 10 8.50 -6.71 -9.01
C LEU A 10 7.24 -5.84 -8.89
N LEU A 11 6.80 -5.53 -7.67
CA LEU A 11 5.63 -4.67 -7.42
C LEU A 11 5.88 -3.22 -7.87
N GLY A 12 7.06 -2.66 -7.61
CA GLY A 12 7.40 -1.28 -8.00
C GLY A 12 7.53 -1.02 -9.51
N ARG A 13 7.48 -2.07 -10.35
CA ARG A 13 7.57 -1.94 -11.81
C ARG A 13 6.21 -1.68 -12.47
N ASN A 14 5.09 -1.95 -11.79
CA ASN A 14 3.76 -2.04 -12.40
C ASN A 14 2.81 -0.89 -11.99
N THR A 15 3.31 0.32 -11.78
CA THR A 15 2.50 1.48 -11.37
C THR A 15 1.94 2.29 -12.54
N ALA A 16 2.27 1.93 -13.79
CA ALA A 16 1.80 2.62 -14.99
C ALA A 16 0.52 2.02 -15.61
N GLY A 17 -0.18 1.14 -14.88
CA GLY A 17 -1.39 0.46 -15.33
C GLY A 17 -2.66 1.29 -15.17
N ALA A 18 -3.80 0.74 -15.60
CA ALA A 18 -5.10 1.34 -15.34
C ALA A 18 -5.34 1.51 -13.82
N PRO A 19 -6.19 2.48 -13.38
CA PRO A 19 -6.45 2.72 -11.96
C PRO A 19 -6.85 1.45 -11.17
N ASP A 20 -7.59 0.55 -11.82
CA ASP A 20 -7.99 -0.74 -11.26
C ASP A 20 -6.79 -1.69 -11.05
N GLU A 21 -5.88 -1.78 -12.03
CA GLU A 21 -4.68 -2.61 -11.93
C GLU A 21 -3.75 -2.13 -10.80
N VAL A 22 -3.61 -0.80 -10.66
CA VAL A 22 -2.82 -0.20 -9.58
C VAL A 22 -3.47 -0.49 -8.22
N MET A 23 -4.80 -0.32 -8.12
CA MET A 23 -5.54 -0.65 -6.91
C MET A 23 -5.35 -2.13 -6.52
N GLU A 24 -5.50 -3.05 -7.46
CA GLU A 24 -5.29 -4.47 -7.22
C GLU A 24 -3.84 -4.80 -6.83
N SER A 25 -2.87 -4.11 -7.42
CA SER A 25 -1.45 -4.24 -7.07
C SER A 25 -1.17 -3.81 -5.63
N VAL A 26 -1.71 -2.66 -5.23
CA VAL A 26 -1.65 -2.15 -3.85
C VAL A 26 -2.33 -3.12 -2.89
N ARG A 27 -3.55 -3.58 -3.20
CA ARG A 27 -4.31 -4.51 -2.35
C ARG A 27 -3.51 -5.79 -2.10
N ARG A 28 -2.95 -6.40 -3.15
CA ARG A 28 -2.07 -7.57 -3.03
C ARG A 28 -0.84 -7.28 -2.18
N ALA A 29 -0.20 -6.12 -2.35
CA ALA A 29 0.97 -5.75 -1.56
C ALA A 29 0.63 -5.62 -0.06
N MET A 30 -0.53 -5.06 0.29
CA MET A 30 -0.99 -4.96 1.67
C MET A 30 -1.30 -6.33 2.28
N PHE A 31 -2.01 -7.21 1.58
CA PHE A 31 -2.26 -8.58 2.06
C PHE A 31 -0.96 -9.36 2.27
N ARG A 32 0.02 -9.20 1.38
CA ARG A 32 1.34 -9.84 1.55
C ARG A 32 2.11 -9.30 2.74
N ALA A 33 1.98 -8.00 3.03
CA ALA A 33 2.57 -7.42 4.24
C ALA A 33 1.93 -8.01 5.50
N LEU A 34 0.60 -8.22 5.49
CA LEU A 34 -0.07 -8.93 6.58
C LEU A 34 0.47 -10.35 6.69
N ASP A 35 0.38 -11.18 5.66
CA ASP A 35 0.90 -12.56 5.65
C ASP A 35 2.37 -12.70 6.11
N THR A 36 3.20 -11.70 5.81
CA THR A 36 4.63 -11.71 6.17
C THR A 36 4.91 -11.31 7.63
N TYR A 37 4.14 -10.37 8.16
CA TYR A 37 4.47 -9.66 9.41
C TYR A 37 3.38 -9.74 10.50
N CYS A 38 2.22 -10.27 10.15
CA CYS A 38 1.07 -10.41 11.01
C CYS A 38 0.54 -11.84 10.85
N ASP A 39 0.44 -12.59 11.94
CA ASP A 39 -0.35 -13.82 11.95
C ASP A 39 -1.85 -13.52 11.72
N ASP A 40 -2.66 -14.56 11.52
CA ASP A 40 -4.10 -14.55 11.13
C ASP A 40 -5.03 -13.60 11.94
N ASP A 41 -4.57 -13.12 13.11
CA ASP A 41 -5.35 -12.43 14.14
C ASP A 41 -5.68 -10.95 13.84
N ARG A 42 -5.73 -10.53 12.57
CA ARG A 42 -6.15 -9.16 12.20
C ARG A 42 -7.26 -9.12 11.16
N THR A 43 -8.30 -9.93 11.39
CA THR A 43 -9.54 -9.97 10.59
C THR A 43 -10.09 -8.57 10.25
N GLY A 44 -9.95 -7.59 11.15
CA GLY A 44 -10.42 -6.22 10.94
C GLY A 44 -9.71 -5.47 9.80
N ILE A 45 -8.36 -5.40 9.81
CA ILE A 45 -7.63 -4.72 8.73
C ILE A 45 -7.66 -5.54 7.43
N ASN A 46 -7.64 -6.87 7.55
CA ASN A 46 -7.76 -7.78 6.41
C ASN A 46 -9.07 -7.53 5.65
N ARG A 47 -10.19 -7.44 6.37
CA ARG A 47 -11.50 -7.13 5.80
C ARG A 47 -11.58 -5.72 5.22
N ARG A 48 -10.96 -4.71 5.84
CA ARG A 48 -10.92 -3.34 5.32
C ARG A 48 -10.15 -3.25 4.00
N ILE A 49 -9.05 -3.99 3.87
CA ILE A 49 -8.26 -4.08 2.62
C ILE A 49 -9.08 -4.79 1.54
N ASP A 50 -9.75 -5.90 1.87
CA ASP A 50 -10.62 -6.64 0.97
C ASP A 50 -11.78 -5.79 0.44
N SER A 51 -12.47 -5.09 1.34
CA SER A 51 -13.66 -4.32 1.01
C SER A 51 -13.41 -2.98 0.33
N ALA A 52 -12.17 -2.46 0.36
CA ALA A 52 -11.84 -1.15 -0.21
C ALA A 52 -12.20 -1.09 -1.70
N GLN A 53 -13.04 -0.12 -2.09
CA GLN A 53 -13.50 0.04 -3.48
C GLN A 53 -12.68 1.09 -4.24
N HIS A 54 -11.97 1.94 -3.51
CA HIS A 54 -11.15 3.00 -4.08
C HIS A 54 -9.72 2.96 -3.56
N ILE A 55 -8.76 3.32 -4.42
CA ILE A 55 -7.35 3.42 -4.05
C ILE A 55 -7.10 4.42 -2.91
N ALA A 56 -7.94 5.45 -2.79
CA ALA A 56 -7.89 6.39 -1.67
C ALA A 56 -8.16 5.71 -0.31
N GLU A 57 -9.08 4.73 -0.26
CA GLU A 57 -9.36 3.98 0.96
C GLU A 57 -8.12 3.17 1.38
N LEU A 58 -7.47 2.49 0.43
CA LEU A 58 -6.21 1.77 0.66
C LEU A 58 -5.10 2.72 1.14
N TRP A 59 -5.04 3.96 0.62
CA TRP A 59 -4.05 4.95 1.06
C TRP A 59 -4.18 5.28 2.54
N TYR A 60 -5.40 5.42 3.05
CA TYR A 60 -5.68 5.70 4.45
C TYR A 60 -5.49 4.50 5.38
N LEU A 61 -5.42 3.27 4.84
CA LEU A 61 -5.10 2.07 5.62
C LEU A 61 -3.60 1.90 5.91
N ARG A 62 -2.72 2.66 5.26
CA ARG A 62 -1.27 2.59 5.50
C ARG A 62 -0.86 2.83 6.96
N PRO A 63 -1.34 3.84 7.69
CA PRO A 63 -1.02 4.01 9.12
C PRO A 63 -1.53 2.84 9.98
N ASP A 64 -2.75 2.36 9.76
CA ASP A 64 -3.29 1.18 10.44
C ASP A 64 -2.41 -0.07 10.18
N LEU A 65 -1.92 -0.23 8.94
CA LEU A 65 -1.03 -1.32 8.56
C LEU A 65 0.38 -1.14 9.16
N MET A 66 0.88 0.09 9.28
CA MET A 66 2.16 0.37 9.93
C MET A 66 2.12 -0.01 11.40
N ASP A 67 1.09 0.48 12.10
CA ASP A 67 0.82 0.15 13.50
C ASP A 67 0.71 -1.36 13.69
N ALA A 68 0.05 -2.02 12.72
CA ALA A 68 -0.09 -3.46 12.74
C ALA A 68 1.23 -4.21 12.80
N ILE A 69 2.14 -3.84 11.90
CA ILE A 69 3.45 -4.46 11.78
C ILE A 69 4.32 -4.04 12.98
N ALA A 70 4.26 -2.78 13.40
CA ALA A 70 5.05 -2.24 14.51
C ALA A 70 4.67 -2.83 15.88
N THR A 71 3.45 -3.33 16.03
CA THR A 71 3.02 -4.04 17.25
C THR A 71 3.76 -5.36 17.46
N ARG A 72 4.17 -6.03 16.37
CA ARG A 72 4.81 -7.35 16.40
C ARG A 72 6.30 -7.32 16.06
N HIS A 73 6.74 -6.30 15.33
CA HIS A 73 8.10 -6.14 14.84
C HIS A 73 8.64 -4.75 15.17
N GLN A 74 9.96 -4.57 14.98
CA GLN A 74 10.58 -3.26 15.14
C GLN A 74 9.98 -2.22 14.20
N GLU A 75 9.81 -1.00 14.71
CA GLU A 75 9.25 0.13 13.98
C GLU A 75 9.99 0.42 12.66
N ALA A 76 11.31 0.21 12.62
CA ALA A 76 12.11 0.36 11.41
C ALA A 76 11.64 -0.59 10.28
N THR A 77 11.28 -1.84 10.62
CA THR A 77 10.75 -2.83 9.66
C THR A 77 9.37 -2.41 9.16
N ALA A 78 8.51 -1.92 10.04
CA ALA A 78 7.19 -1.40 9.68
C ALA A 78 7.31 -0.21 8.71
N ARG A 79 8.19 0.76 9.02
CA ARG A 79 8.42 1.92 8.16
C ARG A 79 8.97 1.54 6.78
N ASP A 80 9.96 0.65 6.71
CA ASP A 80 10.49 0.16 5.42
C ASP A 80 9.41 -0.52 4.58
N CYS A 81 8.56 -1.36 5.20
CA CYS A 81 7.47 -2.03 4.50
C CYS A 81 6.46 -1.02 3.95
N ILE A 82 6.02 -0.06 4.76
CA ILE A 82 5.04 0.95 4.35
C ILE A 82 5.60 1.89 3.30
N ALA A 83 6.89 2.23 3.36
CA ALA A 83 7.55 3.03 2.32
C ALA A 83 7.47 2.33 0.96
N LYS A 84 7.73 1.01 0.91
CA LYS A 84 7.63 0.22 -0.33
C LYS A 84 6.21 0.16 -0.88
N ILE A 85 5.20 -0.02 -0.03
CA ILE A 85 3.78 0.03 -0.44
C ILE A 85 3.41 1.44 -0.91
N THR A 86 3.91 2.48 -0.25
CA THR A 86 3.62 3.88 -0.58
C THR A 86 4.03 4.25 -2.00
N ILE A 87 5.14 3.71 -2.50
CA ILE A 87 5.59 3.93 -3.88
C ILE A 87 4.53 3.46 -4.91
N LEU A 88 3.71 2.47 -4.56
CA LEU A 88 2.65 1.96 -5.45
C LEU A 88 1.48 2.92 -5.63
N PHE A 89 1.38 3.95 -4.78
CA PHE A 89 0.36 4.99 -4.85
C PHE A 89 0.82 6.23 -5.63
N ASP A 90 1.99 6.19 -6.27
CA ASP A 90 2.49 7.31 -7.07
C ASP A 90 1.44 7.73 -8.11
N GLY A 91 1.09 9.02 -8.15
CA GLY A 91 0.01 9.56 -9.00
C GLY A 91 -1.44 9.31 -8.52
N TYR A 92 -1.67 8.46 -7.51
CA TYR A 92 -3.01 8.10 -6.99
C TYR A 92 -3.27 8.52 -5.54
N GLN A 93 -2.33 9.23 -4.92
CA GLN A 93 -2.50 9.78 -3.59
C GLN A 93 -3.63 10.85 -3.54
N PRO A 94 -4.41 10.95 -2.45
CA PRO A 94 -5.44 11.97 -2.29
C PRO A 94 -4.84 13.37 -2.51
N GLY A 95 -5.35 14.10 -3.50
CA GLY A 95 -4.82 15.42 -3.88
C GLY A 95 -3.74 15.41 -4.98
N ALA A 96 -3.28 14.24 -5.46
CA ALA A 96 -2.39 14.15 -6.64
C ALA A 96 -3.04 14.72 -7.91
N HIS A 97 -4.36 14.59 -8.01
CA HIS A 97 -5.16 15.34 -8.98
C HIS A 97 -5.54 16.70 -8.39
N SER A 98 -4.56 17.60 -8.26
CA SER A 98 -4.85 19.00 -8.58
C SER A 98 -4.64 19.15 -10.08
N PRO A 99 -5.70 19.19 -10.90
CA PRO A 99 -5.57 19.86 -12.18
C PRO A 99 -5.24 21.31 -11.84
N SER A 100 -3.96 21.67 -11.98
CA SER A 100 -3.54 23.06 -12.10
C SER A 100 -4.10 23.62 -13.41
N HIS A 101 -5.42 23.74 -13.51
CA HIS A 101 -6.09 24.58 -14.48
C HIS A 101 -6.21 25.97 -13.85
N PHE A 102 -5.07 26.53 -13.46
CA PHE A 102 -4.95 27.92 -13.09
C PHE A 102 -3.84 28.54 -13.95
N ALA A 103 -4.21 29.62 -14.62
CA ALA A 103 -3.42 30.45 -15.54
C ALA A 103 -3.32 29.96 -16.99
N THR A 104 -4.38 30.14 -17.77
CA THR A 104 -4.26 30.95 -18.99
C THR A 104 -5.57 31.71 -19.22
N LEU A 105 -5.42 33.02 -19.41
CA LEU A 105 -6.39 34.09 -19.68
C LEU A 105 -6.93 34.84 -18.46
#